data_AF-A0A7X9P779-F1
#
_entry.id   AF-A0A7X9P779-F1
#
_cell.length_a   1.000
_cell.length_b   1.000
_cell.length_c   1.000
_cell.angle_alpha   90.00
_cell.angle_beta   90.00
_cell.angle_gamma   90.00
#
_symmetry.space_group_name_H-M   'P 1'
#
loop_
_entity.id
_entity.type
_entity.pdbx_description
1 polymer ?
#
loop_
_entity_poly.entity_id
_entity_poly.type
_entity_poly.pdbx_seq_one_letter_code
_entity_poly.pdbx_strand_id
1 'polypeptide(L)'
;MTILRLRLESPAPADGRLEVSGAEHRYLSRVRRARAGEPVELFDGSGRRWRGVVEGIGVERTVLSGLVEQPAPAAVPLVLGVGLGRGEPLARVVRAAAELAVERVVPL
;
A
#
# COMPACT_ATOMS: atom_id res chain seq x y z
N MET A 1 9.75 10.70 11.34
CA MET A 1 9.57 10.77 9.87
C MET A 1 8.67 9.62 9.44
N THR A 2 7.59 9.89 8.69
CA THR A 2 6.64 8.86 8.24
C THR A 2 7.12 8.29 6.90
N ILE A 3 7.25 6.97 6.77
CA ILE A 3 7.66 6.33 5.52
C ILE A 3 6.56 6.44 4.45
N LEU A 4 6.95 6.70 3.20
CA LEU A 4 6.00 6.72 2.08
C LEU A 4 5.51 5.30 1.82
N ARG A 5 4.20 5.11 1.75
CA ARG A 5 3.56 3.83 1.39
C ARG A 5 2.89 3.93 0.03
N LEU A 6 3.16 2.97 -0.84
CA LEU A 6 2.55 2.86 -2.18
C LEU A 6 1.92 1.47 -2.34
N ARG A 7 0.63 1.46 -2.67
CA ARG A 7 -0.03 0.24 -3.15
C ARG A 7 0.40 -0.01 -4.58
N LEU A 8 0.82 -1.23 -4.88
CA LEU A 8 1.17 -1.66 -6.23
C LEU A 8 -0.08 -2.10 -7.00
N GLU A 9 -0.26 -1.52 -8.16
CA GLU A 9 -1.06 -2.04 -9.27
C GLU A 9 -0.16 -2.69 -10.33
N SER A 10 1.10 -2.25 -10.39
CA SER A 10 2.15 -2.85 -11.22
C SER A 10 2.60 -4.22 -10.67
N PRO A 11 3.24 -5.06 -11.50
CA PRO A 11 3.86 -6.31 -11.07
C PRO A 11 4.85 -6.12 -9.91
N ALA A 12 5.07 -7.20 -9.15
CA ALA A 12 6.02 -7.20 -8.04
C ALA A 12 7.44 -6.80 -8.51
N PRO A 13 8.25 -6.19 -7.63
CA PRO A 13 9.64 -5.85 -7.94
C PRO A 13 10.45 -7.05 -8.41
N ALA A 14 11.36 -6.84 -9.37
CA ALA A 14 12.32 -7.82 -9.84
C ALA A 14 13.74 -7.33 -9.54
N ASP A 15 14.60 -8.22 -9.06
CA ASP A 15 16.02 -7.92 -8.74
C ASP A 15 16.21 -6.67 -7.85
N GLY A 16 15.28 -6.45 -6.91
CA GLY A 16 15.31 -5.33 -5.99
C GLY A 16 15.03 -3.96 -6.62
N ARG A 17 14.46 -3.91 -7.83
CA ARG A 17 14.15 -2.68 -8.57
C ARG A 17 12.72 -2.71 -9.11
N LEU A 18 12.11 -1.52 -9.22
CA LEU A 18 10.79 -1.36 -9.84
C LEU A 18 10.69 0.01 -10.52
N GLU A 19 10.23 0.03 -11.77
CA GLU A 19 9.85 1.24 -12.47
C GLU A 19 8.32 1.35 -12.47
N VAL A 20 7.80 2.48 -11.99
CA VAL A 20 6.36 2.74 -11.96
C VAL A 20 6.02 3.94 -12.84
N SER A 21 4.87 3.87 -13.50
CA SER A 21 4.35 4.91 -14.39
C SER A 21 2.87 5.22 -14.07
N GLY A 22 2.23 6.11 -14.83
CA GLY A 22 0.80 6.37 -14.70
C GLY A 22 0.36 6.83 -13.31
N ALA A 23 -0.59 6.12 -12.70
CA ALA A 23 -1.19 6.51 -11.42
C ALA A 23 -0.18 6.44 -10.25
N GLU A 24 0.65 5.41 -10.21
CA GLU A 24 1.68 5.22 -9.17
C GLU A 24 2.74 6.31 -9.27
N HIS A 25 3.25 6.59 -10.47
CA HIS A 25 4.19 7.69 -10.70
C HIS A 25 3.57 9.03 -10.26
N ARG A 26 2.35 9.35 -10.71
CA ARG A 26 1.65 10.60 -10.35
C ARG A 26 1.44 10.73 -8.85
N TYR A 27 1.13 9.63 -8.16
CA TYR A 27 1.00 9.62 -6.71
C TYR A 27 2.33 9.97 -6.04
N LEU A 28 3.43 9.36 -6.47
CA LEU A 28 4.76 9.65 -5.94
C LEU A 28 5.23 11.08 -6.24
N SER A 29 5.14 11.50 -7.51
CA SER A 29 5.71 12.77 -7.99
C SER A 29 4.87 13.99 -7.66
N ARG A 30 3.53 13.91 -7.82
CA ARG A 30 2.65 15.09 -7.68
C ARG A 30 1.94 15.14 -6.33
N VAL A 31 1.45 14.01 -5.82
CA VAL A 31 0.68 13.98 -4.56
C VAL A 31 1.61 13.95 -3.37
N ARG A 32 2.46 12.93 -3.30
CA ARG A 32 3.44 12.76 -2.22
C ARG A 32 4.64 13.68 -2.35
N ARG A 33 4.94 14.16 -3.58
CA ARG A 33 6.09 15.03 -3.86
C ARG A 33 7.40 14.42 -3.33
N ALA A 34 7.51 13.09 -3.49
CA ALA A 34 8.65 12.33 -3.04
C ALA A 34 9.93 12.86 -3.70
N ARG A 35 11.09 12.53 -3.12
CA ARG A 35 12.40 12.90 -3.64
C ARG A 35 13.30 11.70 -3.71
N ALA A 36 14.31 11.77 -4.58
CA ALA A 36 15.37 10.77 -4.61
C ALA A 36 16.01 10.65 -3.21
N GLY A 37 16.30 9.42 -2.79
CA GLY A 37 16.81 9.08 -1.48
C GLY A 37 15.74 8.89 -0.40
N GLU A 38 14.47 9.20 -0.66
CA GLU A 38 13.41 8.97 0.35
C GLU A 38 13.06 7.48 0.48
N PRO A 39 12.84 6.98 1.71
CA PRO A 39 12.45 5.61 1.95
C PRO A 39 11.00 5.36 1.51
N VAL A 40 10.76 4.17 0.93
CA VAL A 40 9.45 3.73 0.46
C VAL A 40 9.14 2.32 0.96
N GLU A 41 7.86 2.08 1.26
CA GLU A 41 7.29 0.77 1.52
C GLU A 41 6.20 0.47 0.46
N LEU A 42 6.41 -0.60 -0.30
CA LEU A 42 5.50 -1.08 -1.33
C LEU A 42 4.64 -2.22 -0.78
N PHE A 43 3.40 -2.36 -1.24
CA PHE A 43 2.54 -3.48 -0.89
C PHE A 43 1.54 -3.80 -2.00
N ASP A 44 1.26 -5.07 -2.25
CA ASP A 44 0.35 -5.51 -3.34
C ASP A 44 -1.10 -5.79 -2.87
N GLY A 45 -1.34 -5.71 -1.56
CA GLY A 45 -2.64 -6.01 -0.96
C GLY A 45 -2.96 -7.50 -0.80
N SER A 46 -2.07 -8.40 -1.23
CA SER A 46 -2.15 -9.84 -0.95
C SER A 46 -1.37 -10.26 0.31
N GLY A 47 -0.71 -9.29 0.96
CA GLY A 47 0.09 -9.48 2.18
C GLY A 47 1.59 -9.32 1.96
N ARG A 48 2.05 -9.26 0.71
CA ARG A 48 3.46 -9.01 0.38
C ARG A 48 3.79 -7.53 0.47
N ARG A 49 4.99 -7.25 0.97
CA ARG A 49 5.49 -5.89 1.18
C ARG A 49 6.97 -5.82 0.86
N TRP A 50 7.44 -4.69 0.36
CA TRP A 50 8.86 -4.45 0.09
C TRP A 50 9.27 -3.11 0.69
N ARG A 51 10.51 -3.00 1.14
CA ARG A 51 11.12 -1.72 1.54
C ARG A 51 12.30 -1.41 0.65
N GLY A 52 12.44 -0.14 0.29
CA GLY A 52 13.56 0.36 -0.47
C GLY A 52 13.59 1.88 -0.46
N VAL A 53 14.11 2.46 -1.53
CA VAL A 53 14.26 3.91 -1.68
C VAL A 53 13.78 4.38 -3.04
N VAL A 54 13.34 5.63 -3.11
CA VAL A 54 13.14 6.33 -4.39
C VAL A 54 14.51 6.62 -4.98
N GLU A 55 14.85 5.98 -6.09
CA GLU A 55 16.12 6.23 -6.78
C GLU A 55 16.06 7.53 -7.57
N GLY A 56 14.95 7.75 -8.28
CA GLY A 56 14.79 8.92 -9.12
C GLY A 56 13.36 9.10 -9.60
N ILE A 57 12.98 10.36 -9.81
CA ILE A 57 11.67 10.75 -10.33
C ILE A 57 11.91 11.48 -11.64
N GLY A 58 11.51 10.84 -12.74
CA GLY A 58 11.50 11.45 -14.07
C GLY A 58 10.16 12.14 -14.37
N VAL A 59 9.97 12.51 -15.63
CA VAL A 59 8.76 13.22 -16.10
C VAL A 59 7.52 12.32 -16.11
N GLU A 60 7.68 11.07 -16.54
CA GLU A 60 6.57 10.11 -16.72
C GLU A 60 6.70 8.85 -15.86
N ARG A 61 7.85 8.67 -15.22
CA ARG A 61 8.20 7.45 -14.50
C ARG A 61 9.01 7.72 -13.24
N THR A 62 8.85 6.85 -12.25
CA THR A 62 9.64 6.83 -11.02
C THR A 62 10.35 5.50 -10.89
N VAL A 63 11.63 5.54 -10.54
CA VAL A 63 12.44 4.36 -10.29
C VAL A 63 12.62 4.18 -8.79
N LEU A 64 12.37 2.96 -8.33
CA LEU A 64 12.56 2.51 -6.97
C LEU A 64 13.60 1.40 -6.95
N SER A 65 14.47 1.40 -5.95
CA SER A 65 15.53 0.41 -5.82
C SER A 65 15.84 0.03 -4.38
N GLY A 66 16.68 -0.99 -4.23
CA GLY A 66 16.97 -1.61 -2.94
C GLY A 66 15.73 -2.27 -2.32
N LEU A 67 14.79 -2.73 -3.17
CA LEU A 67 13.52 -3.30 -2.74
C LEU A 67 13.73 -4.72 -2.17
N VAL A 68 13.61 -4.84 -0.86
CA VAL A 68 13.71 -6.11 -0.14
C VAL A 68 12.34 -6.49 0.41
N GLU A 69 11.89 -7.71 0.10
CA GLU A 69 10.64 -8.24 0.63
C GLU A 69 10.68 -8.32 2.16
N GLN A 70 9.58 -7.90 2.78
CA GLN A 70 9.42 -7.87 4.22
C GLN A 70 8.52 -9.03 4.66
N PRO A 71 8.77 -9.62 5.84
CA PRO A 71 7.88 -10.62 6.41
C PRO A 71 6.45 -10.12 6.47
N ALA A 72 5.49 -10.99 6.16
CA ALA A 72 4.08 -10.69 6.38
C ALA A 72 3.84 -10.39 7.88
N PRO A 73 3.00 -9.40 8.21
CA PRO A 73 2.59 -9.20 9.59
C PRO A 73 1.79 -10.42 10.07
N ALA A 74 1.81 -10.70 11.38
CA ALA A 74 1.01 -11.78 11.95
C ALA A 74 -0.47 -11.53 11.64
N ALA A 75 -1.11 -12.53 11.01
CA ALA A 75 -2.53 -12.47 10.70
C ALA A 75 -3.35 -12.87 11.92
N VAL A 76 -4.43 -12.13 12.20
CA VAL A 76 -5.47 -12.54 13.14
C VAL A 76 -6.68 -12.92 12.28
N PRO A 77 -7.14 -14.19 12.29
CA PRO A 77 -8.21 -14.64 11.42
C PRO A 77 -9.58 -14.20 11.98
N LEU A 78 -9.81 -12.89 11.99
CA LEU A 78 -11.01 -12.27 12.51
C LEU A 78 -11.97 -11.96 11.35
N VAL A 79 -13.18 -12.50 11.43
CA VAL A 79 -14.27 -12.23 10.49
C VAL A 79 -15.33 -11.38 11.18
N LEU A 80 -15.65 -10.22 10.60
CA LEU A 80 -16.64 -9.28 11.12
C LEU A 80 -17.96 -9.39 10.34
N GLY A 81 -19.01 -9.89 10.98
CA GLY A 81 -20.38 -9.82 10.48
C GLY A 81 -20.99 -8.44 10.76
N VAL A 82 -21.52 -7.76 9.74
CA VAL A 82 -22.07 -6.40 9.85
C VAL A 82 -23.51 -6.37 9.39
N GLY A 83 -24.45 -6.23 10.33
CA GLY A 83 -25.86 -5.99 9.99
C GLY A 83 -26.05 -4.59 9.39
N LEU A 84 -26.65 -4.51 8.21
CA LEU A 84 -26.87 -3.23 7.52
C LEU A 84 -28.12 -2.52 8.07
N GLY A 85 -27.97 -1.81 9.19
CA GLY A 85 -29.01 -0.95 9.76
C GLY A 85 -29.10 0.43 9.10
N ARG A 86 -30.21 1.15 9.29
CA ARG A 86 -30.30 2.57 8.92
C ARG A 86 -29.39 3.41 9.83
N GLY A 87 -28.49 4.19 9.24
CA GLY A 87 -27.81 5.30 9.92
C GLY A 87 -26.34 5.09 10.27
N GLU A 88 -25.82 3.86 10.25
CA GLU A 88 -24.40 3.60 10.47
C GLU A 88 -23.63 3.72 9.13
N PRO A 89 -22.63 4.60 9.00
CA PRO A 89 -21.85 4.65 7.78
C PRO A 89 -21.00 3.37 7.67
N LEU A 90 -21.35 2.47 6.75
CA LEU A 90 -20.56 1.26 6.45
C LEU A 90 -19.07 1.60 6.23
N ALA A 91 -18.78 2.77 5.64
CA ALA A 91 -17.43 3.29 5.47
C ALA A 91 -16.64 3.43 6.79
N ARG A 92 -17.30 3.78 7.91
CA ARG A 92 -16.67 3.85 9.23
C ARG A 92 -16.31 2.45 9.73
N VAL A 93 -17.22 1.50 9.57
CA VAL A 93 -17.01 0.09 9.98
C VAL A 93 -15.86 -0.53 9.18
N VAL A 94 -15.85 -0.35 7.86
CA VAL A 94 -14.78 -0.86 6.98
C VAL A 94 -13.42 -0.26 7.33
N ARG A 95 -13.37 1.05 7.63
CA ARG A 95 -12.12 1.69 8.09
C ARG A 95 -11.61 1.06 9.39
N ALA A 96 -12.47 0.97 10.40
CA ALA A 96 -12.10 0.39 11.69
C ALA A 96 -11.66 -1.08 11.54
N ALA A 97 -12.35 -1.86 10.71
CA ALA A 97 -11.98 -3.23 10.40
C ALA A 97 -10.59 -3.32 9.77
N ALA A 98 -10.27 -2.44 8.80
CA ALA A 98 -8.95 -2.39 8.18
C ALA A 98 -7.84 -1.97 9.17
N GLU A 99 -8.12 -1.00 10.05
CA GLU A 99 -7.17 -0.55 11.09
C GLU A 99 -6.88 -1.62 12.14
N LEU A 100 -7.87 -2.47 12.45
CA LEU A 100 -7.77 -3.59 13.40
C LEU A 100 -7.32 -4.91 12.74
N ALA A 101 -6.91 -4.88 11.47
CA ALA A 101 -6.49 -6.05 10.71
C ALA A 101 -7.52 -7.20 10.67
N VAL A 102 -8.82 -6.84 10.61
CA VAL A 102 -9.90 -7.80 10.33
C VAL A 102 -9.64 -8.42 8.96
N GLU A 103 -9.65 -9.75 8.88
CA GLU A 103 -9.38 -10.48 7.65
C GLU A 103 -10.52 -10.33 6.64
N ARG A 104 -11.78 -10.38 7.13
CA ARG A 104 -12.96 -10.35 6.28
C ARG A 104 -14.12 -9.60 6.93
N VAL A 105 -14.77 -8.74 6.15
CA VAL A 105 -16.03 -8.10 6.53
C VAL A 105 -17.15 -8.73 5.71
N VAL A 106 -18.18 -9.26 6.38
CA VAL A 106 -19.33 -9.92 5.76
C VAL A 106 -20.59 -9.11 6.09
N PRO A 107 -21.23 -8.45 5.11
CA PRO A 107 -22.54 -7.85 5.30
C PRO A 107 -23.58 -8.95 5.60
N LEU A 108 -24.45 -8.70 6.58
CA LEU A 108 -25.52 -9.60 7.02
C LEU A 108 -26.90 -9.00 6.75
#